data_AF-A0A4R1Q0U4-F1
#
_entry.id   AF-A0A4R1Q0U4-F1
#
_cell.length_a   1.000
_cell.length_b   1.000
_cell.length_c   1.000
_cell.angle_alpha   90.00
_cell.angle_beta   90.00
_cell.angle_gamma   90.00
#
_symmetry.space_group_name_H-M   'P 1'
#
loop_
_entity.id
_entity.type
_entity.pdbx_description
1 polymer ?
#
loop_
_entity_poly.entity_id
_entity_poly.type
_entity_poly.pdbx_seq_one_letter_code
_entity_poly.pdbx_strand_id
1 'polypeptide(L)'
;MRTVCRIGAIKSKHYFHPSQALKLMIPQQEGHDNSGFAMVIQDLGGVFADYKDKPLMSLACTQKGANLVENYMETRGFIAIYEWVPKMNKMPGLDIQAMPHYIFKVYDYPEYFKKASKEDKEDLLTETRLAVRALLEKDDQGYVYSFWPDVLTLKEIGDPRDIATYFRLWDDSGDMVAKNIVVQCRQNTNYDIVRYAAHPFFIQGYTLCANGENTFYTKNKEYQRSLNKGYIGFESDSQNFLYTLHYVLRTLKWPIKYYKHVITPLPFHEIDSRPDKAVLHLIRQTLGHLEINGPNTIIGMLPDGSMMTCCDSKKLRPVIIGGDGDTMAISSEVCGLNTILPHRNREMDIYPNEREVVMITPEMEVQRWKQ
;
A
#
# COMPACT_ATOMS: atom_id res chain seq x y z
N MET A 1 -8.19 4.71 26.30
CA MET A 1 -7.10 4.96 25.33
C MET A 1 -7.74 5.27 24.00
N ARG A 2 -7.40 6.39 23.35
CA ARG A 2 -7.89 6.66 21.99
C ARG A 2 -7.24 5.65 21.04
N THR A 3 -8.07 4.89 20.36
CA THR A 3 -7.77 3.83 19.40
C THR A 3 -6.89 4.36 18.25
N VAL A 4 -5.85 3.61 17.87
CA VAL A 4 -4.83 4.02 16.89
C VAL A 4 -4.63 2.87 15.90
N CYS A 5 -4.62 3.15 14.60
CA CYS A 5 -4.29 2.13 13.57
C CYS A 5 -2.81 1.69 13.67
N ARG A 6 -2.47 0.52 13.13
CA ARG A 6 -1.07 0.07 13.06
C ARG A 6 -0.71 -0.26 11.63
N ILE A 7 0.42 0.26 11.21
CA ILE A 7 1.01 0.03 9.89
C ILE A 7 2.37 -0.63 10.04
N GLY A 8 2.71 -1.47 9.07
CA GLY A 8 3.99 -2.15 9.01
C GLY A 8 4.44 -2.40 7.57
N ALA A 9 5.74 -2.60 7.38
CA ALA A 9 6.29 -3.11 6.15
C ALA A 9 7.56 -3.93 6.42
N ILE A 10 7.82 -4.91 5.56
CA ILE A 10 8.99 -5.79 5.60
C ILE A 10 9.61 -5.81 4.21
N LYS A 11 10.91 -5.53 4.15
CA LYS A 11 11.77 -5.67 2.96
C LYS A 11 12.89 -6.65 3.27
N SER A 12 13.14 -7.61 2.39
CA SER A 12 14.19 -8.61 2.58
C SER A 12 14.96 -8.90 1.30
N LYS A 13 16.22 -9.30 1.43
CA LYS A 13 17.02 -9.86 0.32
C LYS A 13 16.50 -11.22 -0.13
N HIS A 14 15.91 -11.97 0.81
CA HIS A 14 15.42 -13.33 0.61
C HIS A 14 13.89 -13.35 0.55
N TYR A 15 13.36 -14.32 -0.19
CA TYR A 15 11.92 -14.56 -0.20
C TYR A 15 11.46 -15.01 1.19
N PHE A 16 10.38 -14.41 1.67
CA PHE A 16 9.72 -14.79 2.91
C PHE A 16 8.22 -14.96 2.72
N HIS A 17 7.62 -15.76 3.59
CA HIS A 17 6.19 -16.01 3.55
C HIS A 17 5.39 -14.85 4.17
N PRO A 18 4.22 -14.49 3.62
CA PRO A 18 3.34 -13.42 4.13
C PRO A 18 2.91 -13.56 5.59
N SER A 19 3.05 -14.75 6.18
CA SER A 19 2.89 -14.98 7.63
C SER A 19 3.77 -14.07 8.48
N GLN A 20 4.95 -13.66 7.98
CA GLN A 20 5.82 -12.73 8.69
C GLN A 20 5.20 -11.34 8.83
N ALA A 21 4.43 -10.87 7.84
CA ALA A 21 3.70 -9.61 7.95
C ALA A 21 2.62 -9.69 9.03
N LEU A 22 1.95 -10.83 9.18
CA LEU A 22 0.99 -11.05 10.28
C LEU A 22 1.69 -11.09 11.64
N LYS A 23 2.83 -11.77 11.76
CA LYS A 23 3.66 -11.80 12.98
C LYS A 23 4.16 -10.40 13.36
N LEU A 24 4.46 -9.55 12.39
CA LEU A 24 4.77 -8.14 12.61
C LEU A 24 3.57 -7.40 13.23
N MET A 25 2.37 -7.64 12.70
CA MET A 25 1.18 -6.86 13.08
C MET A 25 0.48 -7.30 14.36
N ILE A 26 0.38 -8.61 14.63
CA ILE A 26 -0.41 -9.15 15.76
C ILE A 26 -0.02 -8.60 17.13
N PRO A 27 1.26 -8.47 17.51
CA PRO A 27 1.64 -7.92 18.81
C PRO A 27 1.19 -6.47 19.01
N GLN A 28 0.88 -5.76 17.91
CA GLN A 28 0.49 -4.35 17.93
C GLN A 28 -1.04 -4.18 18.08
N GLN A 29 -1.81 -5.27 18.25
CA GLN A 29 -3.28 -5.27 18.18
C GLN A 29 -4.00 -5.05 19.52
N GLU A 30 -3.30 -4.75 20.62
CA GLU A 30 -3.96 -4.51 21.90
C GLU A 30 -4.94 -3.31 21.79
N GLY A 31 -6.23 -3.56 22.05
CA GLY A 31 -7.29 -2.55 21.96
C GLY A 31 -7.89 -2.33 20.56
N HIS A 32 -7.80 -3.31 19.65
CA HIS A 32 -8.40 -3.28 18.31
C HIS A 32 -9.82 -3.87 18.24
N ASP A 33 -10.59 -3.40 17.25
CA ASP A 33 -12.00 -3.76 16.98
C ASP A 33 -12.16 -4.74 15.79
N ASN A 34 -11.05 -5.26 15.25
CA ASN A 34 -11.02 -6.23 14.14
C ASN A 34 -11.69 -5.74 12.84
N SER A 35 -11.66 -4.43 12.59
CA SER A 35 -12.33 -3.84 11.41
C SER A 35 -11.72 -4.14 10.03
N GLY A 36 -10.54 -4.77 9.97
CA GLY A 36 -9.99 -5.29 8.72
C GLY A 36 -8.47 -5.43 8.67
N PHE A 37 -8.05 -6.27 7.73
CA PHE A 37 -6.65 -6.58 7.45
C PHE A 37 -6.39 -6.51 5.95
N ALA A 38 -5.29 -5.88 5.58
CA ALA A 38 -4.87 -5.84 4.20
C ALA A 38 -3.35 -5.76 4.06
N MET A 39 -2.87 -6.35 2.98
CA MET A 39 -1.47 -6.31 2.59
C MET A 39 -1.33 -6.14 1.07
N VAL A 40 -0.27 -5.45 0.67
CA VAL A 40 0.20 -5.41 -0.71
C VAL A 40 1.59 -6.03 -0.72
N ILE A 41 1.78 -6.98 -1.63
CA ILE A 41 2.93 -7.85 -1.76
C ILE A 41 3.57 -7.57 -3.12
N GLN A 42 4.88 -7.33 -3.13
CA GLN A 42 5.68 -7.01 -4.33
C GLN A 42 6.98 -7.83 -4.35
N ASP A 43 7.53 -8.01 -5.56
CA ASP A 43 8.66 -8.90 -5.82
C ASP A 43 8.29 -10.32 -5.40
N LEU A 44 7.32 -10.89 -6.12
CA LEU A 44 6.70 -12.17 -5.84
C LEU A 44 7.65 -13.32 -6.21
N GLY A 45 7.50 -14.43 -5.50
CA GLY A 45 8.12 -15.71 -5.81
C GLY A 45 7.08 -16.83 -5.73
N GLY A 46 7.55 -18.06 -5.52
CA GLY A 46 6.67 -19.23 -5.47
C GLY A 46 5.94 -19.40 -6.80
N VAL A 47 4.62 -19.58 -6.75
CA VAL A 47 3.79 -19.83 -7.94
C VAL A 47 3.76 -18.67 -8.94
N PHE A 48 4.18 -17.47 -8.54
CA PHE A 48 4.21 -16.28 -9.39
C PHE A 48 5.61 -15.95 -9.95
N ALA A 49 6.64 -16.74 -9.61
CA ALA A 49 8.03 -16.44 -9.94
C ALA A 49 8.29 -16.23 -11.45
N ASP A 50 7.59 -17.00 -12.30
CA ASP A 50 7.77 -16.97 -13.76
C ASP A 50 6.91 -15.90 -14.47
N TYR A 51 6.16 -15.08 -13.72
CA TYR A 51 5.17 -14.14 -14.26
C TYR A 51 5.40 -12.68 -13.87
N LYS A 52 6.62 -12.31 -13.44
CA LYS A 52 6.90 -10.96 -12.91
C LYS A 52 6.63 -9.82 -13.90
N ASP A 53 6.81 -10.06 -15.20
CA ASP A 53 6.56 -9.06 -16.25
C ASP A 53 5.08 -8.99 -16.69
N LYS A 54 4.24 -9.89 -16.19
CA LYS A 54 2.86 -10.09 -16.63
C LYS A 54 1.87 -9.43 -15.67
N PRO A 55 0.83 -8.74 -16.18
CA PRO A 55 -0.24 -8.18 -15.36
C PRO A 55 -0.89 -9.23 -14.46
N LEU A 56 -0.83 -9.01 -13.14
CA LEU A 56 -1.51 -9.82 -12.14
C LEU A 56 -2.72 -9.05 -11.60
N MET A 57 -3.90 -9.65 -11.71
CA MET A 57 -5.14 -9.14 -11.13
C MET A 57 -5.41 -9.77 -9.77
N SER A 58 -5.65 -8.96 -8.75
CA SER A 58 -6.13 -9.39 -7.44
C SER A 58 -7.62 -9.06 -7.29
N LEU A 59 -8.47 -10.08 -7.35
CA LEU A 59 -9.93 -9.98 -7.41
C LEU A 59 -10.59 -10.70 -6.23
N ALA A 60 -11.57 -10.07 -5.59
CA ALA A 60 -12.48 -10.72 -4.64
C ALA A 60 -13.93 -10.49 -5.08
N CYS A 61 -14.68 -11.54 -5.40
CA CYS A 61 -15.96 -11.38 -6.12
C CYS A 61 -16.97 -12.49 -5.87
N THR A 62 -18.20 -12.26 -6.31
CA THR A 62 -19.21 -13.31 -6.51
C THR A 62 -18.89 -14.11 -7.79
N GLN A 63 -19.58 -15.23 -8.00
CA GLN A 63 -19.46 -15.97 -9.27
C GLN A 63 -19.87 -15.12 -10.49
N LYS A 64 -20.93 -14.31 -10.36
CA LYS A 64 -21.35 -13.37 -11.42
C LYS A 64 -20.27 -12.32 -11.67
N GLY A 65 -19.63 -11.80 -10.61
CA GLY A 65 -18.50 -10.88 -10.71
C GLY A 65 -17.33 -11.48 -11.48
N ALA A 66 -16.96 -12.73 -11.20
CA ALA A 66 -15.90 -13.43 -11.94
C ALA A 66 -16.20 -13.49 -13.45
N ASN A 67 -17.42 -13.90 -13.82
CA ASN A 67 -17.84 -13.98 -15.23
C ASN A 67 -17.86 -12.60 -15.92
N LEU A 68 -18.27 -11.54 -15.21
CA LEU A 68 -18.25 -10.18 -15.74
C LEU A 68 -16.82 -9.73 -16.07
N VAL A 69 -15.88 -9.99 -15.17
CA VAL A 69 -14.47 -9.64 -15.37
C VAL A 69 -13.87 -10.45 -16.52
N GLU A 70 -14.11 -11.75 -16.55
CA GLU A 70 -13.59 -12.62 -17.62
C GLU A 70 -14.03 -12.15 -19.01
N ASN A 71 -15.34 -11.95 -19.22
CA ASN A 71 -15.88 -11.44 -20.47
C ASN A 71 -15.29 -10.07 -20.85
N TYR A 72 -15.10 -9.17 -19.87
CA TYR A 72 -14.52 -7.86 -20.10
C TYR A 72 -13.05 -7.98 -20.55
N MET A 73 -12.26 -8.80 -19.85
CA MET A 73 -10.83 -8.99 -20.16
C MET A 73 -10.64 -9.60 -21.55
N GLU A 74 -11.43 -10.62 -21.90
CA GLU A 74 -11.41 -11.24 -23.23
C GLU A 74 -11.78 -10.24 -24.34
N THR A 75 -12.84 -9.45 -24.13
CA THR A 75 -13.27 -8.42 -25.10
C THR A 75 -12.20 -7.35 -25.32
N ARG A 76 -11.35 -7.09 -24.32
CA ARG A 76 -10.22 -6.16 -24.41
C ARG A 76 -8.94 -6.80 -24.96
N GLY A 77 -8.96 -8.11 -25.22
CA GLY A 77 -7.87 -8.88 -25.80
C GLY A 77 -6.82 -9.33 -24.80
N PHE A 78 -7.08 -9.26 -23.49
CA PHE A 78 -6.20 -9.87 -22.49
C PHE A 78 -6.39 -11.39 -22.51
N ILE A 79 -5.28 -12.14 -22.45
CA ILE A 79 -5.31 -13.61 -22.46
C ILE A 79 -4.90 -14.09 -21.08
N ALA A 80 -5.77 -14.82 -20.39
CA ALA A 80 -5.41 -15.42 -19.10
C ALA A 80 -4.41 -16.57 -19.32
N ILE A 81 -3.26 -16.51 -18.66
CA ILE A 81 -2.17 -17.49 -18.81
C ILE A 81 -1.90 -18.29 -17.54
N TYR A 82 -2.31 -17.78 -16.38
CA TYR A 82 -2.20 -18.47 -15.11
C TYR A 82 -3.28 -17.98 -14.15
N GLU A 83 -3.80 -18.87 -13.32
CA GLU A 83 -4.78 -18.56 -12.28
C GLU A 83 -4.39 -19.29 -11.01
N TRP A 84 -4.36 -18.55 -9.90
CA TRP A 84 -4.19 -19.11 -8.57
C TRP A 84 -5.36 -18.70 -7.68
N VAL A 85 -5.92 -19.70 -7.01
CA VAL A 85 -7.00 -19.53 -6.03
C VAL A 85 -6.52 -20.07 -4.70
N PRO A 86 -6.45 -19.25 -3.64
CA PRO A 86 -6.07 -19.70 -2.31
C PRO A 86 -7.02 -20.79 -1.79
N LYS A 87 -6.44 -21.80 -1.14
CA LYS A 87 -7.21 -22.84 -0.44
C LYS A 87 -7.74 -22.28 0.87
N MET A 88 -9.05 -22.10 0.97
CA MET A 88 -9.66 -21.53 2.18
C MET A 88 -9.99 -22.56 3.25
N ASN A 89 -9.84 -22.16 4.51
CA ASN A 89 -10.34 -22.88 5.68
C ASN A 89 -11.61 -22.20 6.22
N LYS A 90 -12.78 -22.80 5.96
CA LYS A 90 -14.10 -22.27 6.37
C LYS A 90 -14.52 -22.79 7.74
N MET A 91 -13.58 -22.89 8.69
CA MET A 91 -13.87 -23.34 10.04
C MET A 91 -14.96 -22.46 10.68
N PRO A 92 -15.95 -23.03 11.39
CA PRO A 92 -16.95 -22.24 12.10
C PRO A 92 -16.31 -21.33 13.16
N GLY A 93 -16.86 -20.12 13.34
CA GLY A 93 -16.46 -19.20 14.41
C GLY A 93 -15.34 -18.22 14.07
N LEU A 94 -14.85 -18.19 12.82
CA LEU A 94 -13.92 -17.16 12.35
C LEU A 94 -14.61 -15.80 12.21
N ASP A 95 -14.02 -14.74 12.76
CA ASP A 95 -14.43 -13.34 12.56
C ASP A 95 -13.91 -12.82 11.21
N ILE A 96 -14.66 -13.09 10.15
CA ILE A 96 -14.33 -12.66 8.79
C ILE A 96 -15.60 -12.46 7.95
N GLN A 97 -15.65 -11.36 7.17
CA GLN A 97 -16.72 -11.11 6.20
C GLN A 97 -16.27 -11.49 4.79
N ALA A 98 -16.01 -12.79 4.59
CA ALA A 98 -15.39 -13.27 3.36
C ALA A 98 -16.26 -13.11 2.10
N MET A 99 -15.63 -12.73 0.99
CA MET A 99 -16.20 -12.85 -0.34
C MET A 99 -16.25 -14.31 -0.81
N PRO A 100 -17.18 -14.68 -1.71
CA PRO A 100 -17.28 -16.07 -2.18
C PRO A 100 -16.03 -16.59 -2.90
N HIS A 101 -15.36 -15.74 -3.68
CA HIS A 101 -14.18 -16.09 -4.46
C HIS A 101 -13.07 -15.06 -4.31
N TYR A 102 -11.83 -15.54 -4.27
CA TYR A 102 -10.60 -14.74 -4.35
C TYR A 102 -9.75 -15.31 -5.46
N ILE A 103 -9.48 -14.51 -6.48
CA ILE A 103 -8.87 -14.97 -7.72
C ILE A 103 -7.65 -14.09 -8.00
N PHE A 104 -6.51 -14.75 -8.20
CA PHE A 104 -5.27 -14.12 -8.61
C PHE A 104 -4.92 -14.59 -10.01
N LYS A 105 -5.26 -13.77 -11.01
CA LYS A 105 -5.21 -14.15 -12.42
C LYS A 105 -4.14 -13.35 -13.15
N VAL A 106 -3.23 -14.05 -13.81
CA VAL A 106 -2.16 -13.48 -14.63
C VAL A 106 -2.63 -13.44 -16.08
N TYR A 107 -2.40 -12.31 -16.72
CA TYR A 107 -2.76 -12.11 -18.12
C TYR A 107 -1.52 -11.81 -18.96
N ASP A 108 -1.53 -12.23 -20.23
CA ASP A 108 -0.68 -11.61 -21.24
C ASP A 108 -1.33 -10.34 -21.77
N TYR A 109 -0.50 -9.39 -22.20
CA TYR A 109 -1.01 -8.15 -22.80
C TYR A 109 -1.72 -8.45 -24.13
N PRO A 110 -2.71 -7.62 -24.51
CA PRO A 110 -3.29 -7.69 -25.83
C PRO A 110 -2.22 -7.58 -26.93
N GLU A 111 -2.40 -8.29 -28.04
CA GLU A 111 -1.40 -8.37 -29.11
C GLU A 111 -0.94 -6.98 -29.60
N TYR A 112 -1.90 -6.06 -29.72
CA TYR A 112 -1.67 -4.68 -30.14
C TYR A 112 -0.90 -3.82 -29.10
N PHE A 113 -0.72 -4.30 -27.86
CA PHE A 113 0.05 -3.65 -26.80
C PHE A 113 1.38 -4.33 -26.48
N LYS A 114 1.72 -5.47 -27.09
CA LYS A 114 2.97 -6.19 -26.75
C LYS A 114 4.21 -5.32 -26.93
N LYS A 115 4.25 -4.51 -27.99
CA LYS A 115 5.36 -3.59 -28.32
C LYS A 115 5.15 -2.15 -27.84
N ALA A 116 4.06 -1.88 -27.10
CA ALA A 116 3.81 -0.55 -26.56
C ALA A 116 4.88 -0.15 -25.52
N SER A 117 5.04 1.16 -25.31
CA SER A 117 5.97 1.66 -24.30
C SER A 117 5.54 1.22 -22.90
N LYS A 118 6.46 1.31 -21.92
CA LYS A 118 6.13 1.04 -20.52
C LYS A 118 4.98 1.92 -20.04
N GLU A 119 5.02 3.22 -20.37
CA GLU A 119 3.99 4.18 -19.94
C GLU A 119 2.62 3.86 -20.53
N ASP A 120 2.55 3.50 -21.82
CA ASP A 120 1.29 3.10 -22.46
C ASP A 120 0.71 1.83 -21.83
N LYS A 121 1.56 0.85 -21.51
CA LYS A 121 1.13 -0.37 -20.80
C LYS A 121 0.57 -0.03 -19.43
N GLU A 122 1.29 0.79 -18.66
CA GLU A 122 0.88 1.22 -17.32
C GLU A 122 -0.46 1.99 -17.33
N ASP A 123 -0.69 2.82 -18.35
CA ASP A 123 -1.95 3.52 -18.53
C ASP A 123 -3.09 2.57 -18.93
N LEU A 124 -2.83 1.62 -19.83
CA LEU A 124 -3.80 0.57 -20.19
C LEU A 124 -4.22 -0.23 -18.94
N LEU A 125 -3.27 -0.65 -18.10
CA LEU A 125 -3.57 -1.40 -16.88
C LEU A 125 -4.40 -0.57 -15.89
N THR A 126 -4.07 0.71 -15.77
CA THR A 126 -4.82 1.64 -14.90
C THR A 126 -6.25 1.80 -15.39
N GLU A 127 -6.46 2.09 -16.67
CA GLU A 127 -7.80 2.20 -17.27
C GLU A 127 -8.59 0.90 -17.16
N THR A 128 -7.95 -0.23 -17.41
CA THR A 128 -8.56 -1.56 -17.30
C THR A 128 -9.03 -1.81 -15.87
N ARG A 129 -8.20 -1.54 -14.87
CA ARG A 129 -8.57 -1.67 -13.45
C ARG A 129 -9.74 -0.76 -13.08
N LEU A 130 -9.75 0.48 -13.55
CA LEU A 130 -10.83 1.44 -13.29
C LEU A 130 -12.16 0.97 -13.91
N ALA A 131 -12.12 0.46 -15.13
CA ALA A 131 -13.29 -0.09 -15.81
C ALA A 131 -13.82 -1.36 -15.12
N VAL A 132 -12.92 -2.27 -14.71
CA VAL A 132 -13.29 -3.47 -13.94
C VAL A 132 -13.91 -3.09 -12.59
N ARG A 133 -13.36 -2.08 -11.90
CA ARG A 133 -13.93 -1.56 -10.66
C ARG A 133 -15.37 -1.06 -10.89
N ALA A 134 -15.58 -0.20 -11.89
CA ALA A 134 -16.91 0.33 -12.20
C ALA A 134 -17.90 -0.78 -12.61
N LEU A 135 -17.43 -1.79 -13.34
CA LEU A 135 -18.22 -2.95 -13.74
C LEU A 135 -18.71 -3.75 -12.52
N LEU A 136 -17.84 -3.97 -11.54
CA LEU A 136 -18.17 -4.71 -10.32
C LEU A 136 -19.04 -3.89 -9.34
N GLU A 137 -18.83 -2.58 -9.25
CA GLU A 137 -19.57 -1.69 -8.33
C GLU A 137 -21.06 -1.58 -8.68
N LYS A 138 -21.42 -1.64 -9.98
CA LYS A 138 -22.79 -1.41 -10.45
C LYS A 138 -23.85 -2.28 -9.76
N ASP A 139 -23.49 -3.54 -9.48
CA ASP A 139 -24.38 -4.54 -8.89
C ASP A 139 -23.77 -5.17 -7.61
N ASP A 140 -22.78 -4.53 -6.96
CA ASP A 140 -22.01 -5.07 -5.81
C ASP A 140 -21.47 -6.49 -6.03
N GLN A 141 -20.79 -6.71 -7.16
CA GLN A 141 -20.35 -8.04 -7.60
C GLN A 141 -18.90 -8.36 -7.20
N GLY A 142 -18.15 -7.40 -6.67
CA GLY A 142 -16.80 -7.64 -6.18
C GLY A 142 -15.89 -6.42 -6.17
N TYR A 143 -14.61 -6.70 -5.96
CA TYR A 143 -13.55 -5.75 -5.69
C TYR A 143 -12.31 -6.13 -6.49
N VAL A 144 -11.77 -5.18 -7.27
CA VAL A 144 -10.45 -5.33 -7.92
C VAL A 144 -9.44 -4.45 -7.18
N TYR A 145 -8.54 -5.08 -6.43
CA TYR A 145 -7.63 -4.36 -5.55
C TYR A 145 -6.39 -3.85 -6.28
N SER A 146 -5.81 -4.70 -7.13
CA SER A 146 -4.69 -4.35 -8.00
C SER A 146 -4.81 -5.06 -9.34
N PHE A 147 -4.32 -4.40 -10.39
CA PHE A 147 -4.05 -5.02 -11.68
C PHE A 147 -2.74 -4.45 -12.20
N TRP A 148 -1.65 -5.15 -11.92
CA TRP A 148 -0.28 -4.67 -12.18
C TRP A 148 0.72 -5.83 -12.18
N PRO A 149 1.84 -5.74 -12.92
CA PRO A 149 2.86 -6.79 -12.87
C PRO A 149 3.49 -6.90 -11.48
N ASP A 150 3.72 -8.14 -11.05
CA ASP A 150 4.46 -8.46 -9.82
C ASP A 150 3.88 -7.83 -8.53
N VAL A 151 2.57 -7.60 -8.50
CA VAL A 151 1.83 -7.03 -7.35
C VAL A 151 0.62 -7.88 -7.02
N LEU A 152 0.59 -8.40 -5.79
CA LEU A 152 -0.57 -9.07 -5.22
C LEU A 152 -1.14 -8.24 -4.08
N THR A 153 -2.46 -8.03 -4.08
CA THR A 153 -3.15 -7.33 -2.99
C THR A 153 -4.19 -8.24 -2.36
N LEU A 154 -4.06 -8.49 -1.06
CA LEU A 154 -5.02 -9.26 -0.28
C LEU A 154 -5.67 -8.36 0.76
N LYS A 155 -6.99 -8.25 0.74
CA LYS A 155 -7.77 -7.46 1.70
C LYS A 155 -9.00 -8.22 2.14
N GLU A 156 -9.28 -8.19 3.44
CA GLU A 156 -10.57 -8.61 3.97
C GLU A 156 -10.92 -7.92 5.30
N ILE A 157 -12.21 -7.91 5.62
CA ILE A 157 -12.77 -7.41 6.88
C ILE A 157 -12.80 -8.56 7.89
N GLY A 158 -12.30 -8.32 9.11
CA GLY A 158 -12.27 -9.31 10.18
C GLY A 158 -11.00 -9.27 11.02
N ASP A 159 -10.91 -10.19 11.99
CA ASP A 159 -9.74 -10.38 12.84
C ASP A 159 -8.54 -10.86 12.00
N PRO A 160 -7.36 -10.22 12.11
CA PRO A 160 -6.20 -10.61 11.31
C PRO A 160 -5.73 -12.05 11.52
N ARG A 161 -5.90 -12.64 12.71
CA ARG A 161 -5.58 -14.06 12.99
C ARG A 161 -6.57 -14.99 12.32
N ASP A 162 -7.84 -14.63 12.31
CA ASP A 162 -8.90 -15.41 11.66
C ASP A 162 -8.82 -15.31 10.15
N ILE A 163 -8.51 -14.13 9.61
CA ILE A 163 -8.17 -13.93 8.20
C ILE A 163 -6.98 -14.82 7.82
N ALA A 164 -5.91 -14.80 8.61
CA ALA A 164 -4.76 -15.66 8.36
C ALA A 164 -5.11 -17.16 8.42
N THR A 165 -6.00 -17.56 9.31
CA THR A 165 -6.51 -18.94 9.39
C THR A 165 -7.35 -19.28 8.16
N TYR A 166 -8.25 -18.39 7.76
CA TYR A 166 -9.13 -18.56 6.60
C TYR A 166 -8.33 -18.73 5.31
N PHE A 167 -7.35 -17.87 5.05
CA PHE A 167 -6.48 -17.95 3.87
C PHE A 167 -5.31 -18.94 4.04
N ARG A 168 -5.27 -19.71 5.15
CA ARG A 168 -4.21 -20.67 5.48
C ARG A 168 -2.79 -20.08 5.43
N LEU A 169 -2.66 -18.80 5.78
CA LEU A 169 -1.37 -18.10 5.79
C LEU A 169 -0.44 -18.62 6.90
N TRP A 170 -0.95 -19.35 7.89
CA TRP A 170 -0.15 -19.97 8.94
C TRP A 170 0.59 -21.24 8.49
N ASP A 171 0.11 -21.88 7.42
CA ASP A 171 0.65 -23.17 6.96
C ASP A 171 2.03 -23.03 6.32
N ASP A 172 2.38 -21.81 5.88
CA ASP A 172 3.68 -21.50 5.27
C ASP A 172 4.02 -22.46 4.11
N SER A 173 3.06 -22.65 3.20
CA SER A 173 3.17 -23.66 2.13
C SER A 173 4.27 -23.37 1.10
N GLY A 174 4.81 -22.14 1.09
CA GLY A 174 5.76 -21.66 0.09
C GLY A 174 5.14 -21.29 -1.25
N ASP A 175 3.82 -21.44 -1.42
CA ASP A 175 3.13 -21.12 -2.67
C ASP A 175 3.20 -19.62 -2.98
N MET A 176 3.02 -18.79 -1.96
CA MET A 176 3.08 -17.33 -2.06
C MET A 176 4.20 -16.82 -1.14
N VAL A 177 5.29 -16.37 -1.74
CA VAL A 177 6.41 -15.71 -1.03
C VAL A 177 6.77 -14.43 -1.75
N ALA A 178 7.41 -13.49 -1.04
CA ALA A 178 7.81 -12.22 -1.62
C ALA A 178 9.01 -11.62 -0.89
N LYS A 179 9.57 -10.55 -1.45
CA LYS A 179 10.63 -9.76 -0.80
C LYS A 179 10.14 -8.45 -0.19
N ASN A 180 8.98 -7.96 -0.60
CA ASN A 180 8.45 -6.69 -0.13
C ASN A 180 6.97 -6.85 0.25
N ILE A 181 6.61 -6.54 1.50
CA ILE A 181 5.22 -6.51 1.95
C ILE A 181 4.96 -5.23 2.73
N VAL A 182 3.90 -4.51 2.36
CA VAL A 182 3.32 -3.43 3.18
C VAL A 182 1.98 -3.95 3.71
N VAL A 183 1.70 -3.70 4.99
CA VAL A 183 0.56 -4.27 5.70
C VAL A 183 -0.07 -3.26 6.65
N GLN A 184 -1.37 -3.35 6.84
CA GLN A 184 -2.08 -2.62 7.88
C GLN A 184 -3.15 -3.51 8.53
N CYS A 185 -3.31 -3.32 9.85
CA CYS A 185 -4.52 -3.69 10.58
C CYS A 185 -5.30 -2.40 10.87
N ARG A 186 -6.46 -2.24 10.26
CA ARG A 186 -7.28 -1.05 10.42
C ARG A 186 -8.09 -1.14 11.72
N GLN A 187 -8.37 0.01 12.31
CA GLN A 187 -9.46 0.22 13.25
C GLN A 187 -10.47 1.17 12.59
N ASN A 188 -11.76 0.86 12.61
CA ASN A 188 -12.76 1.71 11.97
C ASN A 188 -13.36 2.64 13.01
N THR A 189 -13.25 3.95 12.78
CA THR A 189 -13.89 4.96 13.62
C THR A 189 -15.28 5.36 13.12
N ASN A 190 -15.74 4.78 12.00
CA ASN A 190 -17.02 5.10 11.36
C ASN A 190 -18.00 3.91 11.38
N TYR A 191 -19.30 4.20 11.30
CA TYR A 191 -20.39 3.21 11.41
C TYR A 191 -20.46 2.18 10.26
N ASP A 192 -20.00 2.52 9.05
CA ASP A 192 -20.01 1.62 7.89
C ASP A 192 -18.59 1.12 7.56
N ILE A 193 -18.43 -0.20 7.47
CA ILE A 193 -17.16 -0.84 7.05
C ILE A 193 -17.14 -0.96 5.52
N VAL A 194 -16.28 -0.17 4.87
CA VAL A 194 -16.08 -0.20 3.41
C VAL A 194 -14.82 -1.01 3.08
N ARG A 195 -14.96 -2.12 2.34
CA ARG A 195 -13.85 -3.04 2.04
C ARG A 195 -12.70 -2.39 1.26
N TYR A 196 -13.00 -1.50 0.30
CA TYR A 196 -11.96 -0.73 -0.41
C TYR A 196 -11.12 0.15 0.52
N ALA A 197 -11.68 0.60 1.63
CA ALA A 197 -11.05 1.53 2.56
C ALA A 197 -10.02 0.86 3.50
N ALA A 198 -9.79 -0.45 3.40
CA ALA A 198 -8.70 -1.12 4.11
C ALA A 198 -7.35 -0.79 3.43
N HIS A 199 -6.34 -0.32 4.17
CA HIS A 199 -5.01 -0.04 3.61
C HIS A 199 -4.15 -1.31 3.63
N PRO A 200 -3.08 -1.41 2.83
CA PRO A 200 -2.50 -0.38 1.95
C PRO A 200 -3.34 -0.07 0.70
N PHE A 201 -3.23 1.17 0.22
CA PHE A 201 -3.74 1.58 -1.09
C PHE A 201 -2.67 1.42 -2.16
N PHE A 202 -3.10 1.27 -3.41
CA PHE A 202 -2.22 1.00 -4.55
C PHE A 202 -2.61 1.83 -5.78
N ILE A 203 -1.61 2.39 -6.47
CA ILE A 203 -1.77 3.00 -7.81
C ILE A 203 -0.43 2.97 -8.58
N GLN A 204 -0.45 2.44 -9.80
CA GLN A 204 0.68 2.45 -10.75
C GLN A 204 2.05 2.06 -10.15
N GLY A 205 2.07 1.01 -9.32
CA GLY A 205 3.28 0.51 -8.64
C GLY A 205 3.57 1.14 -7.27
N TYR A 206 2.89 2.24 -6.93
CA TYR A 206 3.00 2.90 -5.64
C TYR A 206 2.00 2.32 -4.66
N THR A 207 2.48 2.02 -3.46
CA THR A 207 1.68 1.54 -2.34
C THR A 207 1.84 2.45 -1.15
N LEU A 208 0.77 2.72 -0.40
CA LEU A 208 0.87 3.49 0.84
C LEU A 208 -0.20 3.10 1.86
N CYS A 209 0.19 3.05 3.13
CA CYS A 209 -0.72 3.05 4.26
C CYS A 209 -0.34 4.18 5.23
N ALA A 210 -1.32 4.65 6.00
CA ALA A 210 -1.10 5.65 7.04
C ALA A 210 -1.70 5.20 8.37
N ASN A 211 -1.09 5.66 9.45
CA ASN A 211 -1.62 5.65 10.79
C ASN A 211 -1.87 7.11 11.19
N GLY A 212 -3.12 7.49 11.37
CA GLY A 212 -3.46 8.87 11.69
C GLY A 212 -4.72 9.37 11.00
N GLU A 213 -4.83 10.69 10.94
CA GLU A 213 -5.92 11.41 10.31
C GLU A 213 -5.37 12.67 9.61
N ASN A 214 -5.91 12.96 8.43
CA ASN A 214 -5.66 14.16 7.67
C ASN A 214 -6.92 15.05 7.63
N THR A 215 -6.91 16.07 8.46
CA THR A 215 -7.96 17.09 8.58
C THR A 215 -8.13 17.95 7.33
N PHE A 216 -7.18 17.96 6.40
CA PHE A 216 -7.29 18.65 5.10
C PHE A 216 -7.92 17.77 4.01
N TYR A 217 -8.53 16.65 4.38
CA TYR A 217 -9.09 15.65 3.47
C TYR A 217 -9.87 16.24 2.29
N THR A 218 -10.91 17.03 2.55
CA THR A 218 -11.79 17.60 1.51
C THR A 218 -11.01 18.52 0.56
N LYS A 219 -10.14 19.37 1.11
CA LYS A 219 -9.30 20.29 0.33
C LYS A 219 -8.37 19.52 -0.62
N ASN A 220 -7.71 18.48 -0.14
CA ASN A 220 -6.81 17.69 -0.99
C ASN A 220 -7.60 16.89 -2.03
N LYS A 221 -8.70 16.24 -1.63
CA LYS A 221 -9.52 15.40 -2.50
C LYS A 221 -10.00 16.16 -3.72
N GLU A 222 -10.62 17.32 -3.53
CA GLU A 222 -11.19 18.09 -4.65
C GLU A 222 -10.11 18.55 -5.64
N TYR A 223 -8.91 18.90 -5.15
CA TYR A 223 -7.78 19.21 -6.02
C TYR A 223 -7.24 17.97 -6.73
N GLN A 224 -6.96 16.89 -5.98
CA GLN A 224 -6.34 15.68 -6.50
C GLN A 224 -7.19 15.00 -7.57
N ARG A 225 -8.52 14.99 -7.44
CA ARG A 225 -9.43 14.43 -8.47
C ARG A 225 -9.20 14.99 -9.88
N SER A 226 -8.72 16.24 -9.97
CA SER A 226 -8.43 16.89 -11.26
C SER A 226 -7.05 16.54 -11.83
N LEU A 227 -6.13 15.97 -11.04
CA LEU A 227 -4.74 15.74 -11.44
C LEU A 227 -4.52 14.45 -12.22
N ASN A 228 -5.31 13.41 -11.95
CA ASN A 228 -5.13 12.10 -12.57
C ASN A 228 -6.43 11.28 -12.52
N LYS A 229 -6.78 10.64 -13.64
CA LYS A 229 -7.98 9.77 -13.77
C LYS A 229 -8.00 8.59 -12.79
N GLY A 230 -6.84 8.15 -12.31
CA GLY A 230 -6.67 7.09 -11.33
C GLY A 230 -6.90 7.53 -9.89
N TYR A 231 -6.97 8.83 -9.61
CA TYR A 231 -7.23 9.38 -8.28
C TYR A 231 -8.74 9.36 -8.02
N ILE A 232 -9.24 8.18 -7.67
CA ILE A 232 -10.65 7.93 -7.40
C ILE A 232 -10.84 7.27 -6.05
N GLY A 233 -12.11 7.03 -5.69
CA GLY A 233 -12.46 6.18 -4.56
C GLY A 233 -11.84 6.69 -3.27
N PHE A 234 -12.00 7.96 -2.93
CA PHE A 234 -11.44 8.54 -1.70
C PHE A 234 -12.19 8.02 -0.46
N GLU A 235 -12.14 6.72 -0.20
CA GLU A 235 -12.81 6.08 0.93
C GLU A 235 -12.05 6.28 2.25
N SER A 236 -10.77 6.66 2.18
CA SER A 236 -9.98 7.15 3.32
C SER A 236 -9.15 8.37 2.93
N ASP A 237 -8.95 9.24 3.91
CA ASP A 237 -8.00 10.34 3.89
C ASP A 237 -6.55 9.93 3.64
N SER A 238 -6.20 8.67 3.93
CA SER A 238 -4.89 8.08 3.68
C SER A 238 -4.56 8.00 2.18
N GLN A 239 -5.56 8.00 1.31
CA GLN A 239 -5.35 8.06 -0.16
C GLN A 239 -4.78 9.39 -0.61
N ASN A 240 -5.05 10.47 0.12
CA ASN A 240 -4.48 11.77 -0.21
C ASN A 240 -2.96 11.74 -0.13
N PHE A 241 -2.38 10.97 0.81
CA PHE A 241 -0.94 10.78 0.90
C PHE A 241 -0.41 10.00 -0.29
N LEU A 242 -1.07 8.90 -0.68
CA LEU A 242 -0.69 8.10 -1.85
C LEU A 242 -0.72 8.94 -3.12
N TYR A 243 -1.79 9.69 -3.35
CA TYR A 243 -1.95 10.50 -4.55
C TYR A 243 -1.00 11.69 -4.59
N THR A 244 -0.68 12.31 -3.45
CA THR A 244 0.40 13.31 -3.39
C THR A 244 1.75 12.68 -3.70
N LEU A 245 2.08 11.51 -3.11
CA LEU A 245 3.34 10.82 -3.35
C LEU A 245 3.50 10.46 -4.83
N HIS A 246 2.45 9.86 -5.40
CA HIS A 246 2.38 9.52 -6.81
C HIS A 246 2.52 10.76 -7.70
N TYR A 247 1.81 11.85 -7.41
CA TYR A 247 1.89 13.08 -8.20
C TYR A 247 3.31 13.67 -8.19
N VAL A 248 3.93 13.79 -7.00
CA VAL A 248 5.27 14.36 -6.84
C VAL A 248 6.32 13.52 -7.58
N LEU A 249 6.30 12.20 -7.40
CA LEU A 249 7.33 11.32 -7.96
C LEU A 249 7.07 10.95 -9.43
N ARG A 250 5.83 10.64 -9.79
CA ARG A 250 5.48 10.17 -11.13
C ARG A 250 5.15 11.29 -12.10
N THR A 251 4.37 12.29 -11.67
CA THR A 251 3.92 13.36 -12.58
C THR A 251 4.95 14.49 -12.64
N LEU A 252 5.36 15.01 -11.50
CA LEU A 252 6.36 16.09 -11.44
C LEU A 252 7.80 15.60 -11.64
N LYS A 253 8.03 14.28 -11.49
CA LYS A 253 9.37 13.66 -11.55
C LYS A 253 10.35 14.24 -10.53
N TRP A 254 9.84 14.71 -9.39
CA TRP A 254 10.67 15.28 -8.35
C TRP A 254 11.28 14.20 -7.47
N PRO A 255 12.52 14.38 -6.98
CA PRO A 255 13.10 13.49 -5.98
C PRO A 255 12.27 13.40 -4.69
N ILE A 256 12.29 12.23 -4.03
CA ILE A 256 11.52 11.96 -2.81
C ILE A 256 11.75 12.97 -1.68
N LYS A 257 12.93 13.57 -1.57
CA LYS A 257 13.21 14.62 -0.56
C LYS A 257 12.22 15.80 -0.63
N TYR A 258 11.67 16.10 -1.82
CA TYR A 258 10.68 17.17 -1.97
C TYR A 258 9.28 16.80 -1.50
N TYR A 259 8.95 15.50 -1.42
CA TYR A 259 7.65 15.05 -0.95
C TYR A 259 7.31 15.64 0.43
N LYS A 260 8.28 15.68 1.35
CA LYS A 260 8.11 16.28 2.69
C LYS A 260 7.81 17.78 2.67
N HIS A 261 8.42 18.52 1.74
CA HIS A 261 8.14 19.93 1.53
C HIS A 261 6.75 20.18 0.94
N VAL A 262 6.19 19.21 0.21
CA VAL A 262 4.82 19.29 -0.30
C VAL A 262 3.80 18.99 0.79
N ILE A 263 3.96 17.87 1.51
CA ILE A 263 2.95 17.44 2.49
C ILE A 263 3.00 18.27 3.77
N THR A 264 4.19 18.66 4.24
CA THR A 264 4.37 19.45 5.47
C THR A 264 5.39 20.57 5.24
N PRO A 265 5.03 21.63 4.49
CA PRO A 265 5.96 22.70 4.18
C PRO A 265 6.49 23.39 5.44
N LEU A 266 7.74 23.85 5.38
CA LEU A 266 8.38 24.59 6.47
C LEU A 266 7.62 25.91 6.77
N PRO A 267 7.64 26.39 8.01
CA PRO A 267 7.21 27.75 8.35
C PRO A 267 7.98 28.80 7.54
N PHE A 268 7.35 29.93 7.24
CA PHE A 268 7.95 30.99 6.42
C PHE A 268 9.31 31.47 6.93
N HIS A 269 9.46 31.72 8.22
CA HIS A 269 10.73 32.16 8.80
C HIS A 269 11.86 31.13 8.64
N GLU A 270 11.55 29.83 8.69
CA GLU A 270 12.52 28.76 8.41
C GLU A 270 12.89 28.75 6.92
N ILE A 271 11.90 28.88 6.03
CA ILE A 271 12.15 28.98 4.58
C ILE A 271 13.06 30.17 4.27
N ASP A 272 12.78 31.34 4.82
CA ASP A 272 13.50 32.59 4.50
C ASP A 272 14.98 32.55 4.90
N SER A 273 15.33 31.71 5.87
CA SER A 273 16.71 31.49 6.32
C SER A 273 17.52 30.54 5.43
N ARG A 274 16.89 29.84 4.48
CA ARG A 274 17.55 28.81 3.68
C ARG A 274 18.10 29.33 2.33
N PRO A 275 19.18 28.72 1.82
CA PRO A 275 19.69 29.04 0.48
C PRO A 275 18.69 28.75 -0.65
N ASP A 276 17.85 27.72 -0.50
CA ASP A 276 16.86 27.27 -1.48
C ASP A 276 15.47 27.91 -1.32
N LYS A 277 15.36 29.02 -0.55
CA LYS A 277 14.09 29.67 -0.18
C LYS A 277 13.14 29.94 -1.36
N ALA A 278 13.66 30.36 -2.50
CA ALA A 278 12.85 30.67 -3.67
C ALA A 278 12.11 29.43 -4.19
N VAL A 279 12.77 28.27 -4.18
CA VAL A 279 12.18 26.98 -4.57
C VAL A 279 11.11 26.57 -3.55
N LEU A 280 11.41 26.69 -2.25
CA LEU A 280 10.49 26.30 -1.19
C LEU A 280 9.21 27.16 -1.15
N HIS A 281 9.34 28.47 -1.37
CA HIS A 281 8.19 29.36 -1.52
C HIS A 281 7.34 28.96 -2.72
N LEU A 282 7.95 28.65 -3.87
CA LEU A 282 7.23 28.21 -5.06
C LEU A 282 6.49 26.90 -4.84
N ILE A 283 7.13 25.91 -4.21
CA ILE A 283 6.49 24.64 -3.83
C ILE A 283 5.26 24.91 -2.98
N ARG A 284 5.41 25.70 -1.91
CA ARG A 284 4.30 26.02 -0.99
C ARG A 284 3.16 26.76 -1.68
N GLN A 285 3.48 27.71 -2.57
CA GLN A 285 2.48 28.50 -3.29
C GLN A 285 1.71 27.67 -4.32
N THR A 286 2.39 26.78 -5.04
CA THR A 286 1.80 26.02 -6.16
C THR A 286 1.12 24.73 -5.70
N LEU A 287 1.65 24.09 -4.66
CA LEU A 287 1.18 22.79 -4.16
C LEU A 287 0.48 22.89 -2.80
N GLY A 288 0.05 24.09 -2.38
CA GLY A 288 -0.64 24.32 -1.11
C GLY A 288 -1.92 23.49 -0.92
N HIS A 289 -2.52 22.99 -2.01
CA HIS A 289 -3.66 22.06 -1.99
C HIS A 289 -3.29 20.61 -1.70
N LEU A 290 -2.00 20.25 -1.66
CA LEU A 290 -1.48 18.93 -1.31
C LEU A 290 -0.93 18.86 0.12
N GLU A 291 -0.87 20.01 0.82
CA GLU A 291 -0.53 20.06 2.24
C GLU A 291 -1.47 19.18 3.06
N ILE A 292 -0.93 18.53 4.08
CA ILE A 292 -1.70 17.75 5.06
C ILE A 292 -1.73 18.47 6.41
N ASN A 293 -2.70 18.09 7.24
CA ASN A 293 -2.73 18.53 8.64
C ASN A 293 -3.38 17.47 9.53
N GLY A 294 -2.92 17.33 10.76
CA GLY A 294 -3.39 16.32 11.70
C GLY A 294 -2.33 15.26 12.01
N PRO A 295 -2.57 14.39 13.00
CA PRO A 295 -1.62 13.39 13.44
C PRO A 295 -1.45 12.33 12.37
N ASN A 296 -0.25 12.10 11.84
CA ASN A 296 -0.04 11.01 10.88
C ASN A 296 1.39 10.48 10.84
N THR A 297 1.48 9.23 10.43
CA THR A 297 2.69 8.61 9.94
C THR A 297 2.33 7.68 8.80
N ILE A 298 3.16 7.67 7.77
CA ILE A 298 2.93 6.87 6.57
C ILE A 298 4.05 5.87 6.36
N ILE A 299 3.70 4.77 5.70
CA ILE A 299 4.65 3.85 5.09
C ILE A 299 4.28 3.74 3.61
N GLY A 300 5.25 4.00 2.75
CA GLY A 300 5.12 3.89 1.30
C GLY A 300 6.06 2.85 0.72
N MET A 301 5.66 2.21 -0.36
CA MET A 301 6.52 1.37 -1.20
C MET A 301 6.43 1.87 -2.64
N LEU A 302 7.58 2.09 -3.25
CA LEU A 302 7.74 2.67 -4.58
C LEU A 302 7.87 1.57 -5.64
N PRO A 303 7.66 1.89 -6.93
CA PRO A 303 7.70 0.88 -8.00
C PRO A 303 9.03 0.14 -8.19
N ASP A 304 10.13 0.69 -7.69
CA ASP A 304 11.46 0.05 -7.71
C ASP A 304 11.70 -0.87 -6.50
N GLY A 305 10.70 -1.00 -5.61
CA GLY A 305 10.80 -1.75 -4.37
C GLY A 305 11.44 -0.98 -3.22
N SER A 306 11.75 0.31 -3.39
CA SER A 306 12.14 1.18 -2.26
C SER A 306 10.99 1.31 -1.28
N MET A 307 11.28 1.28 0.03
CA MET A 307 10.30 1.55 1.07
C MET A 307 10.62 2.87 1.76
N MET A 308 9.61 3.65 2.13
CA MET A 308 9.80 4.94 2.79
C MET A 308 8.86 5.14 3.97
N THR A 309 9.27 5.99 4.91
CA THR A 309 8.40 6.50 5.96
C THR A 309 8.70 7.97 6.27
N CYS A 310 7.65 8.70 6.65
CA CYS A 310 7.74 10.02 7.26
C CYS A 310 6.47 10.25 8.10
N CYS A 311 6.50 11.26 8.97
CA CYS A 311 5.39 11.62 9.83
C CYS A 311 4.92 13.07 9.60
N ASP A 312 3.87 13.49 10.31
CA ASP A 312 3.44 14.88 10.35
C ASP A 312 4.48 15.81 10.98
N SER A 313 4.31 17.13 10.85
CA SER A 313 5.27 18.13 11.33
C SER A 313 5.46 18.17 12.86
N LYS A 314 4.66 17.43 13.63
CA LYS A 314 4.72 17.33 15.09
C LYS A 314 4.99 15.89 15.56
N LYS A 315 5.15 14.92 14.65
CA LYS A 315 5.34 13.48 14.94
C LYS A 315 4.36 12.98 16.00
N LEU A 316 3.06 13.08 15.72
CA LEU A 316 2.02 12.70 16.67
C LEU A 316 1.74 11.19 16.68
N ARG A 317 2.33 10.44 15.75
CA ARG A 317 2.23 8.98 15.65
C ARG A 317 3.64 8.36 15.62
N PRO A 318 3.82 7.18 16.23
CA PRO A 318 5.11 6.51 16.28
C PRO A 318 5.41 5.79 14.97
N VAL A 319 6.71 5.71 14.65
CA VAL A 319 7.26 4.77 13.67
C VAL A 319 8.71 4.51 14.00
N ILE A 320 9.13 3.27 13.76
CA ILE A 320 10.47 2.76 14.01
C ILE A 320 10.87 1.93 12.81
N ILE A 321 12.14 2.05 12.43
CA ILE A 321 12.76 1.22 11.40
C ILE A 321 13.84 0.39 12.10
N GLY A 322 13.84 -0.91 11.89
CA GLY A 322 14.85 -1.81 12.43
C GLY A 322 15.11 -2.95 11.47
N GLY A 323 16.29 -3.55 11.57
CA GLY A 323 16.69 -4.60 10.66
C GLY A 323 17.97 -5.30 11.06
N ASP A 324 18.30 -6.33 10.31
CA ASP A 324 19.57 -7.04 10.34
C ASP A 324 20.26 -6.92 8.97
N GLY A 325 21.26 -7.77 8.71
CA GLY A 325 22.00 -7.74 7.45
C GLY A 325 21.17 -8.05 6.21
N ASP A 326 20.00 -8.71 6.35
CA ASP A 326 19.23 -9.24 5.23
C ASP A 326 17.80 -8.71 5.16
N THR A 327 17.24 -8.28 6.28
CA THR A 327 15.84 -7.84 6.39
C THR A 327 15.74 -6.52 7.13
N MET A 328 14.97 -5.59 6.57
CA MET A 328 14.60 -4.32 7.18
C MET A 328 13.08 -4.25 7.31
N ALA A 329 12.59 -3.72 8.42
CA ALA A 329 11.17 -3.54 8.66
C ALA A 329 10.86 -2.15 9.20
N ILE A 330 9.72 -1.61 8.79
CA ILE A 330 9.15 -0.37 9.31
C ILE A 330 7.91 -0.76 10.12
N SER A 331 7.80 -0.29 11.36
CA SER A 331 6.73 -0.67 12.27
C SER A 331 6.22 0.53 13.06
N SER A 332 4.93 0.53 13.37
CA SER A 332 4.36 1.53 14.29
C SER A 332 4.84 1.33 15.73
N GLU A 333 5.09 0.08 16.13
CA GLU A 333 5.58 -0.26 17.47
C GLU A 333 6.79 -1.19 17.45
N VAL A 334 7.65 -1.03 18.47
CA VAL A 334 8.87 -1.83 18.67
C VAL A 334 8.54 -3.30 18.93
N CYS A 335 7.40 -3.61 19.53
CA CYS A 335 6.97 -5.00 19.78
C CYS A 335 6.86 -5.80 18.47
N GLY A 336 6.38 -5.19 17.39
CA GLY A 336 6.34 -5.82 16.07
C GLY A 336 7.74 -6.20 15.57
N LEU A 337 8.71 -5.27 15.67
CA LEU A 337 10.10 -5.56 15.30
C LEU A 337 10.71 -6.63 16.20
N ASN A 338 10.40 -6.63 17.50
CA ASN A 338 10.90 -7.65 18.44
C ASN A 338 10.40 -9.05 18.09
N THR A 339 9.22 -9.17 17.48
CA THR A 339 8.66 -10.46 17.07
C THR A 339 9.31 -11.01 15.81
N ILE A 340 9.50 -10.19 14.77
CA ILE A 340 10.04 -10.68 13.48
C ILE A 340 11.57 -10.59 13.39
N LEU A 341 12.19 -9.73 14.18
CA LEU A 341 13.64 -9.48 14.20
C LEU A 341 14.13 -9.44 15.67
N PRO A 342 14.02 -10.55 16.43
CA PRO A 342 14.34 -10.58 17.86
C PRO A 342 15.83 -10.38 18.15
N HIS A 343 16.70 -10.74 17.21
CA HIS A 343 18.16 -10.73 17.36
C HIS A 343 18.83 -9.50 16.73
N ARG A 344 18.07 -8.56 16.16
CA ARG A 344 18.63 -7.33 15.59
C ARG A 344 19.34 -6.50 16.66
N ASN A 345 20.30 -5.69 16.24
CA ASN A 345 20.87 -4.68 17.13
C ASN A 345 19.89 -3.52 17.34
N ARG A 346 19.22 -3.48 18.49
CA ARG A 346 18.22 -2.45 18.83
C ARG A 346 18.82 -1.04 18.94
N GLU A 347 20.12 -0.92 19.19
CA GLU A 347 20.79 0.38 19.23
C GLU A 347 20.90 1.02 17.84
N MET A 348 20.76 0.21 16.78
CA MET A 348 20.74 0.66 15.39
C MET A 348 19.33 0.96 14.87
N ASP A 349 18.29 0.76 15.68
CA ASP A 349 16.92 1.11 15.31
C ASP A 349 16.83 2.63 15.04
N ILE A 350 16.19 2.99 13.93
CA ILE A 350 16.03 4.37 13.49
C ILE A 350 14.63 4.86 13.89
N TYR A 351 14.60 5.99 14.58
CA TYR A 351 13.38 6.70 14.96
C TYR A 351 13.30 8.02 14.18
N PRO A 352 12.60 8.06 13.03
CA PRO A 352 12.53 9.26 12.18
C PRO A 352 12.08 10.50 12.94
N ASN A 353 12.71 11.65 12.70
CA ASN A 353 12.28 12.94 13.24
C ASN A 353 11.09 13.53 12.43
N GLU A 354 10.32 14.46 13.01
CA GLU A 354 9.19 15.17 12.38
C GLU A 354 9.53 15.88 11.06
N ARG A 355 10.81 16.20 10.82
CA ARG A 355 11.31 16.83 9.61
C ARG A 355 12.04 15.86 8.68
N GLU A 356 11.89 14.56 8.85
CA GLU A 356 12.64 13.58 8.05
C GLU A 356 11.76 12.78 7.08
N VAL A 357 12.36 12.42 5.96
CA VAL A 357 11.97 11.25 5.15
C VAL A 357 13.08 10.24 5.27
N VAL A 358 12.72 9.01 5.61
CA VAL A 358 13.64 7.87 5.61
C VAL A 358 13.22 6.91 4.52
N MET A 359 14.17 6.42 3.74
CA MET A 359 13.95 5.47 2.66
C MET A 359 14.94 4.31 2.78
N ILE A 360 14.46 3.11 2.52
CA ILE A 360 15.23 1.88 2.38
C ILE A 360 15.27 1.59 0.87
N THR A 361 16.45 1.64 0.27
CA THR A 361 16.64 1.42 -1.17
C THR A 361 16.48 -0.05 -1.54
N PRO A 362 16.39 -0.40 -2.85
CA PRO A 362 16.36 -1.80 -3.28
C PRO A 362 17.59 -2.59 -2.81
N GLU A 363 18.74 -1.94 -2.65
CA GLU A 363 20.01 -2.49 -2.17
C GLU A 363 20.11 -2.61 -0.63
N MET A 364 19.01 -2.33 0.08
CA MET A 364 18.93 -2.34 1.56
C MET A 364 19.67 -1.20 2.26
N GLU A 365 20.04 -0.14 1.54
CA GLU A 365 20.65 1.05 2.15
C GLU A 365 19.58 1.96 2.76
N VAL A 366 19.89 2.57 3.92
CA VAL A 366 19.01 3.55 4.54
C VAL A 366 19.46 4.97 4.20
N GLN A 367 18.62 5.69 3.47
CA GLN A 367 18.80 7.09 3.14
C GLN A 367 17.89 7.96 4.00
N ARG A 368 18.41 9.09 4.49
CA ARG A 368 17.68 10.03 5.34
C ARG A 368 17.83 11.43 4.78
N TRP A 369 16.70 12.11 4.60
CA TRP A 369 16.68 13.52 4.25
C TRP A 369 15.96 14.28 5.34
N LYS A 370 16.67 15.25 5.90
CA LYS A 370 16.08 16.28 6.76
C LYS A 370 15.60 17.42 5.88
N GLN A 371 14.37 17.86 6.14
CA GLN A 371 13.69 18.94 5.44
C GLN A 371 14.51 20.22 5.45
#